data_AF-A0A2E3NJ85-F1
#
_entry.id   AF-A0A2E3NJ85-F1
#
_cell.length_a   1.000
_cell.length_b   1.000
_cell.length_c   1.000
_cell.angle_alpha   90.00
_cell.angle_beta   90.00
_cell.angle_gamma   90.00
#
_symmetry.space_group_name_H-M   'P 1'
#
loop_
_entity.id
_entity.type
_entity.pdbx_description
1 polymer ?
#
loop_
_entity_poly.entity_id
_entity_poly.type
_entity_poly.pdbx_seq_one_letter_code
_entity_poly.pdbx_strand_id
1 'polypeptide(L)'
;MPIDDRLLDILCCPETRQPVARAEASVLQPLNAEIEAGRLRNRGGDKIEARIEEGLLREDGRVLYIVDDSIPIMLIGESIELG
;
A
#
# COMPACT_ATOMS: atom_id res chain seq x y z
N MET A 1 15.89 -2.49 4.71
CA MET A 1 16.11 -1.25 5.51
C MET A 1 14.78 -0.51 5.49
N PRO A 2 14.24 0.03 6.57
CA PRO A 2 12.97 0.76 6.47
C PRO A 2 13.13 1.96 5.54
N ILE A 3 12.06 2.36 4.85
CA ILE A 3 12.06 3.57 4.02
C ILE A 3 12.50 4.78 4.85
N ASP A 4 13.29 5.70 4.29
CA ASP A 4 13.70 6.92 5.02
C ASP A 4 12.51 7.89 5.18
N ASP A 5 12.28 8.40 6.39
CA ASP A 5 11.19 9.34 6.67
C ASP A 5 11.29 10.62 5.83
N ARG A 6 12.50 11.08 5.48
CA ARG A 6 12.69 12.25 4.61
C ARG A 6 12.26 12.00 3.17
N LEU A 7 12.27 10.74 2.73
CA LEU A 7 11.77 10.37 1.41
C LEU A 7 10.24 10.43 1.39
N LEU A 8 9.59 10.06 2.50
CA LEU A 8 8.14 10.13 2.65
C LEU A 8 7.62 11.57 2.53
N ASP A 9 8.36 12.55 3.06
CA ASP A 9 8.01 13.98 2.95
C ASP A 9 7.96 14.49 1.49
N ILE A 10 8.60 13.78 0.55
CA ILE A 10 8.64 14.13 -0.89
C ILE A 10 7.71 13.22 -1.72
N LEU A 11 7.34 12.06 -1.18
CA LEU A 11 6.49 11.08 -1.85
C LEU A 11 5.01 11.47 -1.78
N CYS A 12 4.31 11.29 -2.90
CA CYS A 12 2.87 11.52 -3.00
C CYS A 12 2.22 10.49 -3.91
N CYS A 13 0.90 10.36 -3.81
CA CYS A 13 0.10 9.53 -4.70
C CYS A 13 0.31 9.94 -6.17
N PRO A 14 0.65 9.02 -7.09
CA PRO A 14 0.90 9.32 -8.50
C PRO A 14 -0.34 9.80 -9.26
N GLU A 15 -1.55 9.49 -8.76
CA GLU A 15 -2.83 9.85 -9.39
C GLU A 15 -3.30 11.25 -8.97
N THR A 16 -3.28 11.55 -7.66
CA THR A 16 -3.91 12.74 -7.09
C THR A 16 -2.93 13.74 -6.48
N ARG A 17 -1.65 13.37 -6.35
CA ARG A 17 -0.60 14.11 -5.61
C ARG A 17 -0.91 14.32 -4.12
N GLN A 18 -1.87 13.57 -3.57
CA GLN A 18 -2.09 13.58 -2.13
C GLN A 18 -0.87 12.99 -1.39
N PRO A 19 -0.56 13.47 -0.19
CA PRO A 19 0.43 12.86 0.69
C PRO A 19 0.16 11.38 0.92
N VAL A 20 1.23 10.63 1.16
CA VAL A 20 1.18 9.24 1.62
C VAL A 20 1.94 9.13 2.93
N ALA A 21 1.49 8.26 3.82
CA ALA A 21 2.13 7.99 5.10
C ALA A 21 2.29 6.47 5.28
N ARG A 22 3.18 6.03 6.17
CA ARG A 22 3.25 4.60 6.49
C ARG A 22 1.90 4.12 7.03
N ALA A 23 1.44 2.98 6.51
CA ALA A 23 0.26 2.32 6.99
C ALA A 23 0.51 1.70 8.36
N GLU A 24 -0.44 1.86 9.26
CA GLU A 24 -0.42 1.20 10.56
C GLU A 24 -0.76 -0.29 10.43
N ALA A 25 -0.35 -1.09 11.42
CA ALA A 25 -0.69 -2.51 11.49
C ALA A 25 -2.21 -2.76 11.46
N SER A 26 -3.02 -1.82 11.96
CA SER A 26 -4.48 -1.86 11.92
C SER A 26 -5.05 -1.88 10.49
N VAL A 27 -4.34 -1.29 9.54
CA VAL A 27 -4.69 -1.30 8.11
C VAL A 27 -4.18 -2.56 7.42
N LEU A 28 -2.97 -3.02 7.77
CA LEU A 28 -2.34 -4.18 7.13
C LEU A 28 -2.96 -5.52 7.57
N GLN A 29 -3.39 -5.63 8.83
CA GLN A 29 -3.93 -6.88 9.38
C GLN A 29 -5.17 -7.40 8.62
N PRO A 30 -6.21 -6.60 8.35
CA PRO A 30 -7.35 -7.04 7.55
C PRO A 30 -6.96 -7.47 6.13
N LEU A 31 -6.05 -6.73 5.49
CA LEU A 31 -5.59 -7.05 4.14
C LEU A 31 -4.86 -8.39 4.10
N ASN A 32 -4.00 -8.65 5.09
CA ASN A 32 -3.30 -9.91 5.21
C ASN A 32 -4.27 -11.09 5.46
N ALA A 33 -5.37 -10.87 6.19
CA ALA A 33 -6.42 -11.89 6.30
C ALA A 33 -7.13 -12.16 4.96
N GLU A 34 -7.35 -11.13 4.14
CA GLU A 34 -7.90 -11.29 2.78
C GLU A 34 -6.92 -11.99 1.82
N ILE A 35 -5.60 -11.77 1.98
CA ILE A 35 -4.54 -12.49 1.25
C ILE A 35 -4.56 -13.97 1.62
N GLU A 36 -4.58 -14.29 2.91
CA GLU A 36 -4.65 -15.68 3.41
C GLU A 36 -5.91 -16.39 2.92
N ALA A 37 -7.02 -15.67 2.78
CA ALA A 37 -8.25 -16.20 2.19
C ALA A 37 -8.25 -16.23 0.65
N GLY A 38 -7.20 -15.72 0.00
CA GLY A 38 -7.05 -15.69 -1.46
C GLY A 38 -8.01 -14.74 -2.17
N ARG A 39 -8.53 -13.72 -1.48
CA ARG A 39 -9.54 -12.78 -1.99
C ARG A 39 -9.00 -11.40 -2.32
N LEU A 40 -7.87 -11.01 -1.73
CA LEU A 40 -7.31 -9.67 -1.97
C LEU A 40 -6.84 -9.52 -3.42
N ARG A 41 -7.26 -8.43 -4.04
CA ARG A 41 -6.84 -8.04 -5.40
C ARG A 41 -6.37 -6.59 -5.41
N ASN A 42 -5.38 -6.29 -6.24
CA ASN A 42 -5.01 -4.92 -6.56
C ASN A 42 -6.07 -4.28 -7.49
N ARG A 43 -5.95 -2.98 -7.77
CA ARG A 43 -6.85 -2.24 -8.69
C ARG A 43 -6.75 -2.74 -10.14
N GLY A 44 -5.66 -3.41 -10.51
CA GLY A 44 -5.49 -4.10 -11.79
C GLY A 44 -6.26 -5.41 -11.90
N GLY A 45 -6.77 -5.94 -10.78
CA GLY A 45 -7.50 -7.21 -10.70
C GLY A 45 -6.63 -8.42 -10.41
N ASP A 46 -5.31 -8.26 -10.32
CA ASP A 46 -4.38 -9.33 -9.99
C ASP A 46 -4.48 -9.70 -8.50
N LYS A 47 -4.31 -10.98 -8.22
CA LYS A 47 -4.37 -11.51 -6.87
C LYS A 47 -3.08 -11.17 -6.13
N ILE A 48 -3.22 -10.69 -4.90
CA ILE A 48 -2.08 -10.47 -4.01
C ILE A 48 -1.90 -11.73 -3.17
N GLU A 49 -0.71 -12.32 -3.26
CA GLU A 49 -0.39 -13.61 -2.61
C GLU A 49 0.65 -13.46 -1.50
N ALA A 50 1.51 -12.44 -1.61
CA ALA A 50 2.51 -12.14 -0.59
C ALA A 50 1.89 -11.33 0.55
N ARG A 51 2.27 -11.69 1.78
CA ARG A 51 1.93 -10.92 2.98
C ARG A 51 2.51 -9.50 2.86
N ILE A 52 1.71 -8.51 3.22
CA ILE A 52 2.13 -7.10 3.23
C ILE A 52 2.77 -6.80 4.59
N GLU A 53 4.07 -6.52 4.57
CA GLU A 53 4.84 -6.15 5.76
C GLU A 53 4.87 -4.63 5.98
N GLU A 54 5.01 -3.85 4.90
CA GLU A 54 4.98 -2.39 4.91
C GLU A 54 4.14 -1.87 3.74
N GLY A 55 3.50 -0.71 3.93
CA GLY A 55 2.71 -0.06 2.90
C GLY A 55 2.59 1.43 3.14
N LEU A 56 2.31 2.17 2.08
CA LEU A 56 2.05 3.61 2.12
C LEU A 56 0.56 3.86 1.89
N LEU A 57 -0.09 4.39 2.92
CA LEU A 57 -1.49 4.78 2.91
C LEU A 57 -1.63 6.21 2.40
N ARG A 58 -2.48 6.41 1.40
CA ARG A 58 -2.87 7.76 0.96
C ARG A 58 -3.62 8.48 2.08
N GLU A 59 -3.42 9.79 2.18
CA GLU A 59 -3.99 10.63 3.25
C GLU A 59 -5.51 10.47 3.45
N ASP A 60 -6.27 10.16 2.39
CA ASP A 60 -7.72 9.94 2.48
C ASP A 60 -8.12 8.55 3.02
N GLY A 61 -7.14 7.68 3.28
CA GLY A 61 -7.34 6.33 3.81
C GLY A 61 -7.90 5.33 2.80
N ARG A 62 -8.00 5.67 1.51
CA ARG A 62 -8.71 4.86 0.50
C ARG A 62 -7.79 4.03 -0.39
N VAL A 63 -6.51 4.34 -0.43
CA VAL A 63 -5.56 3.64 -1.32
C VAL A 63 -4.29 3.30 -0.56
N LEU A 64 -3.88 2.05 -0.67
CA LEU A 64 -2.62 1.54 -0.13
C LEU A 64 -1.67 1.17 -1.27
N TYR A 65 -0.43 1.64 -1.21
CA TYR A 65 0.67 1.19 -2.05
C TYR A 65 1.55 0.24 -1.25
N ILE A 66 1.83 -0.96 -1.77
CA ILE A 66 2.71 -1.92 -1.10
C ILE A 66 4.16 -1.43 -1.15
N VAL A 67 4.90 -1.67 -0.08
CA VAL A 67 6.36 -1.55 -0.05
C VAL A 67 6.94 -2.96 -0.11
N ASP A 68 7.72 -3.25 -1.15
CA ASP A 68 8.41 -4.52 -1.33
C ASP A 68 9.92 -4.29 -1.35
N ASP A 69 10.65 -5.03 -0.52
CA ASP A 69 12.09 -4.84 -0.29
C ASP A 69 12.51 -3.37 -0.12
N SER A 70 11.76 -2.61 0.69
CA SER A 70 12.01 -1.18 0.93
C SER A 70 11.76 -0.25 -0.28
N ILE A 71 11.13 -0.76 -1.35
CA ILE A 71 10.78 -0.01 -2.56
C ILE A 71 9.26 0.18 -2.63
N PRO A 72 8.76 1.42 -2.55
CA PRO A 72 7.35 1.73 -2.81
C PRO A 72 6.94 1.37 -4.24
N ILE A 73 5.94 0.51 -4.38
CA ILE A 73 5.32 0.23 -5.67
C ILE A 73 4.27 1.31 -5.95
N MET A 74 4.72 2.46 -6.48
CA MET A 74 3.88 3.63 -6.79
C MET A 74 3.17 3.50 -8.16
N LEU A 75 2.61 2.32 -8.45
CA LEU A 75 1.84 2.06 -9.67
C LEU A 75 0.35 2.02 -9.33
N ILE A 76 -0.47 2.74 -10.11
CA ILE A 76 -1.92 2.85 -9.85
C ILE A 76 -2.59 1.47 -9.93
N GLY A 77 -2.24 0.65 -10.92
CA GLY A 77 -2.78 -0.70 -11.08
C GLY A 77 -2.39 -1.66 -9.93
N GLU A 78 -1.21 -1.47 -9.34
CA GLU A 78 -0.72 -2.30 -8.23
C GLU A 78 -1.23 -1.86 -6.86
N SER A 79 -1.85 -0.69 -6.78
CA SER A 79 -2.42 -0.20 -5.53
C SER A 79 -3.64 -1.00 -5.10
N ILE A 80 -3.91 -1.00 -3.80
CA ILE A 80 -5.07 -1.65 -3.20
C ILE A 80 -6.08 -0.57 -2.85
N GLU A 81 -7.31 -0.72 -3.30
CA GLU A 81 -8.42 0.14 -2.91
C GLU A 81 -9.00 -0.37 -1.58
N LEU A 82 -9.11 0.54 -0.61
CA LEU A 82 -9.65 0.28 0.72
C LEU A 82 -11.10 0.77 0.74
N GLY A 83 -12.01 -0.11 1.19
CA GLY A 83 -13.45 0.12 1.26
C GLY A 83 -13.88 0.97 2.45
#